data_AF-A0A9W7L5A2-F1
#
_entry.id   AF-A0A9W7L5A2-F1
#
_cell.length_a   1.000
_cell.length_b   1.000
_cell.length_c   1.000
_cell.angle_alpha   90.00
_cell.angle_beta   90.00
_cell.angle_gamma   90.00
#
_symmetry.space_group_name_H-M   'P 1'
#
loop_
_entity.id
_entity.type
_entity.pdbx_description
1 polymer ?
#
loop_
_entity_poly.entity_id
_entity_poly.type
_entity_poly.pdbx_seq_one_letter_code
_entity_poly.pdbx_strand_id
1 'polypeptide(L)'
;MSTIKANKVGLSSSLDATMKEGHDMKVFGFGTLAKTMSDKDTYGSFVTSLHAIYTEMEAGMDEVVKAGGGGVEGVWSEYGEILRREPGIRKDLADVGVAVPKTWEDDDDFSFLTPATADYVNRIREARDKDLRDGGGRLVGHLYCRYLADLFGGQQLSTPTRLALGLDGNPKMYEFDLGLGRKDFIEGLYVSINRVGDGMLDEQRKVIVEEAAECFELNKRLYAEGGGIYGGSLRAGWNLMKGFGKQFKPSFGNPYARGPEKGR
;
A
#
# COMPACT_ATOMS: atom_id res chain seq x y z
N MET A 1 17.55 14.92 -27.19
CA MET A 1 18.35 14.50 -26.03
C MET A 1 17.46 13.65 -25.15
N SER A 2 17.84 12.41 -24.85
CA SER A 2 17.10 11.58 -23.89
C SER A 2 17.35 12.16 -22.50
N THR A 3 16.35 12.79 -21.89
CA THR A 3 16.43 13.22 -20.49
C THR A 3 16.70 11.99 -19.62
N ILE A 4 17.64 12.09 -18.67
CA ILE A 4 17.90 11.02 -17.71
C ILE A 4 16.63 10.84 -16.86
N LYS A 5 16.19 9.60 -16.65
CA LYS A 5 15.01 9.30 -15.83
C LYS A 5 15.21 9.78 -14.38
N ALA A 6 14.17 10.35 -13.78
CA ALA A 6 14.24 10.92 -12.44
C ALA A 6 14.66 9.89 -11.37
N ASN A 7 14.29 8.63 -11.53
CA ASN A 7 14.72 7.56 -10.61
C ASN A 7 16.19 7.10 -10.76
N LYS A 8 16.98 7.77 -11.62
CA LYS A 8 18.41 7.49 -11.84
C LYS A 8 19.33 8.61 -11.37
N VAL A 9 18.78 9.61 -10.69
CA VAL A 9 19.53 10.74 -10.14
C VAL A 9 19.04 11.07 -8.72
N GLY A 10 19.83 11.87 -7.99
CA GLY A 10 19.44 12.47 -6.72
C GLY A 10 19.00 11.50 -5.64
N LEU A 11 18.14 11.97 -4.75
CA LEU A 11 17.59 11.18 -3.65
C LEU A 11 16.81 9.95 -4.14
N SER A 12 16.09 10.08 -5.26
CA SER A 12 15.33 8.98 -5.86
C SER A 12 16.23 7.81 -6.25
N SER A 13 17.43 8.07 -6.79
CA SER A 13 18.37 7.00 -7.11
C SER A 13 18.87 6.25 -5.88
N SER A 14 19.12 6.97 -4.78
CA SER A 14 19.54 6.36 -3.51
C SER A 14 18.41 5.52 -2.89
N LEU A 15 17.17 5.98 -2.99
CA LEU A 15 15.99 5.23 -2.56
C LEU A 15 15.72 3.99 -3.45
N ASP A 16 15.96 4.08 -4.77
CA ASP A 16 15.90 2.94 -5.69
C ASP A 16 16.94 1.86 -5.32
N ALA A 17 18.08 2.25 -4.73
CA ALA A 17 19.10 1.32 -4.28
C ALA A 17 18.65 0.53 -3.04
N THR A 18 18.02 1.18 -2.05
CA THR A 18 17.53 0.50 -0.84
C THR A 18 16.45 -0.52 -1.15
N MET A 19 15.57 -0.23 -2.12
CA MET A 19 14.59 -1.20 -2.59
C MET A 19 15.27 -2.48 -3.10
N LYS A 20 16.34 -2.37 -3.90
CA LYS A 20 17.00 -3.56 -4.46
C LYS A 20 17.67 -4.44 -3.40
N GLU A 21 18.15 -3.83 -2.32
CA GLU A 21 18.84 -4.52 -1.23
C GLU A 21 17.84 -5.11 -0.22
N GLY A 22 16.77 -4.38 0.10
CA GLY A 22 15.80 -4.75 1.13
C GLY A 22 14.64 -5.62 0.64
N HIS A 23 14.35 -5.62 -0.68
CA HIS A 23 13.19 -6.29 -1.25
C HIS A 23 13.43 -7.80 -1.44
N ASP A 24 13.19 -8.58 -0.38
CA ASP A 24 13.12 -10.04 -0.47
C ASP A 24 11.89 -10.45 -1.29
N MET A 25 12.11 -10.70 -2.59
CA MET A 25 11.07 -11.10 -3.53
C MET A 25 10.31 -12.36 -3.10
N LYS A 26 10.92 -13.26 -2.32
CA LYS A 26 10.25 -14.47 -1.86
C LYS A 26 9.28 -14.14 -0.74
N VAL A 27 9.76 -13.43 0.29
CA VAL A 27 8.91 -13.02 1.42
C VAL A 27 7.81 -12.07 0.93
N PHE A 28 8.15 -11.10 0.08
CA PHE A 28 7.18 -10.16 -0.45
C PHE A 28 6.17 -10.84 -1.38
N GLY A 29 6.62 -11.68 -2.32
CA GLY A 29 5.74 -12.37 -3.27
C GLY A 29 4.83 -13.38 -2.60
N PHE A 30 5.38 -14.32 -1.82
CA PHE A 30 4.59 -15.32 -1.12
C PHE A 30 3.78 -14.71 0.03
N GLY A 31 4.35 -13.74 0.76
CA GLY A 31 3.63 -13.00 1.79
C GLY A 31 2.44 -12.25 1.22
N THR A 32 2.59 -11.57 0.08
CA THR A 32 1.48 -10.90 -0.62
C THR A 32 0.39 -11.90 -0.99
N LEU A 33 0.73 -13.02 -1.62
CA LEU A 33 -0.26 -14.05 -1.97
C LEU A 33 -0.96 -14.60 -0.72
N ALA A 34 -0.19 -14.97 0.30
CA ALA A 34 -0.73 -15.52 1.53
C ALA A 34 -1.63 -14.53 2.28
N LYS A 35 -1.26 -13.26 2.36
CA LYS A 35 -2.00 -12.26 3.13
C LYS A 35 -3.19 -11.68 2.38
N THR A 36 -3.11 -11.57 1.06
CA THR A 36 -4.12 -10.87 0.27
C THR A 36 -5.08 -11.77 -0.51
N MET A 37 -4.81 -13.08 -0.59
CA MET A 37 -5.56 -13.97 -1.50
C MET A 37 -5.92 -15.35 -0.90
N SER A 38 -5.54 -15.64 0.35
CA SER A 38 -5.82 -16.95 0.99
C SER A 38 -7.29 -17.14 1.40
N ASP A 39 -7.85 -16.16 2.09
CA ASP A 39 -9.22 -16.09 2.58
C ASP A 39 -9.55 -14.67 3.09
N LYS A 40 -10.84 -14.40 3.26
CA LYS A 40 -11.34 -13.07 3.65
C LYS A 40 -10.93 -12.67 5.07
N ASP A 41 -10.77 -13.63 5.98
CA ASP A 41 -10.36 -13.35 7.37
C ASP A 41 -8.90 -12.88 7.41
N THR A 42 -8.01 -13.62 6.74
CA THR A 42 -6.59 -13.25 6.61
C THR A 42 -6.43 -11.91 5.91
N TYR A 43 -7.18 -11.69 4.83
CA TYR A 43 -7.21 -10.41 4.12
C TYR A 43 -7.71 -9.29 5.03
N GLY A 44 -8.83 -9.48 5.73
CA GLY A 44 -9.38 -8.53 6.68
C GLY A 44 -8.38 -8.12 7.76
N SER A 45 -7.72 -9.10 8.40
CA SER A 45 -6.66 -8.83 9.38
C SER A 45 -5.49 -8.03 8.79
N PHE A 46 -5.01 -8.41 7.60
CA PHE A 46 -3.92 -7.69 6.95
C PHE A 46 -4.31 -6.26 6.54
N VAL A 47 -5.52 -6.07 6.04
CA VAL A 47 -6.05 -4.76 5.65
C VAL A 47 -6.28 -3.88 6.89
N THR A 48 -6.65 -4.45 8.04
CA THR A 48 -6.70 -3.72 9.31
C THR A 48 -5.31 -3.22 9.72
N SER A 49 -4.26 -4.03 9.53
CA SER A 49 -2.89 -3.57 9.74
C SER A 49 -2.48 -2.45 8.79
N LEU A 50 -2.87 -2.52 7.52
CA LEU A 50 -2.64 -1.42 6.58
C LEU A 50 -3.43 -0.17 6.96
N HIS A 51 -4.68 -0.30 7.42
CA HIS A 51 -5.48 0.83 7.89
C HIS A 51 -4.75 1.61 8.98
N ALA A 52 -4.21 0.90 9.96
CA ALA A 52 -3.38 1.47 11.02
C ALA A 52 -2.17 2.26 10.48
N ILE A 53 -1.39 1.61 9.62
CA ILE A 53 -0.16 2.17 9.06
C ILE A 53 -0.44 3.41 8.22
N TYR A 54 -1.41 3.35 7.31
CA TYR A 54 -1.74 4.50 6.44
C TYR A 54 -2.41 5.62 7.21
N THR A 55 -3.26 5.33 8.19
CA THR A 55 -3.87 6.37 9.04
C THR A 55 -2.79 7.18 9.75
N GLU A 56 -1.86 6.51 10.43
CA GLU A 56 -0.78 7.19 11.16
C GLU A 56 0.17 7.92 10.19
N MET A 57 0.52 7.30 9.07
CA MET A 57 1.43 7.89 8.09
C MET A 57 0.83 9.14 7.42
N GLU A 58 -0.43 9.08 6.99
CA GLU A 58 -1.12 10.20 6.35
C GLU A 58 -1.36 11.36 7.33
N ALA A 59 -1.84 11.06 8.54
CA ALA A 59 -2.01 12.06 9.58
C ALA A 59 -0.67 12.70 9.99
N GLY A 60 0.39 11.90 10.13
CA GLY A 60 1.72 12.39 10.45
C GLY A 60 2.30 13.29 9.36
N MET A 61 2.09 12.95 8.09
CA MET A 61 2.50 13.84 6.99
C MET A 61 1.70 15.15 7.00
N ASP A 62 0.39 15.10 7.26
CA ASP A 62 -0.45 16.31 7.36
C ASP A 62 0.01 17.23 8.50
N GLU A 63 0.34 16.65 9.65
CA GLU A 63 0.85 17.40 10.81
C GLU A 63 2.19 18.07 10.48
N VAL A 64 3.12 17.33 9.86
CA VAL A 64 4.43 17.87 9.45
C VAL A 64 4.26 18.99 8.42
N VAL A 65 3.38 18.83 7.43
CA VAL A 65 3.08 19.90 6.45
C VAL A 65 2.51 21.13 7.16
N LYS A 66 1.54 20.95 8.06
CA LYS A 66 0.94 22.06 8.82
C LYS A 66 1.95 22.82 9.68
N ALA A 67 3.00 22.15 10.15
CA ALA A 67 4.09 22.75 10.91
C ALA A 67 5.17 23.45 10.04
N GLY A 68 5.02 23.46 8.70
CA GLY A 68 6.01 24.02 7.76
C GLY A 68 7.19 23.07 7.49
N GLY A 69 6.93 21.76 7.59
CA GLY A 69 7.91 20.68 7.69
C GLY A 69 8.61 20.28 6.39
N GLY A 70 9.37 21.22 5.83
CA GLY A 70 10.52 20.97 4.97
C GLY A 70 10.32 19.92 3.86
N GLY A 71 11.12 18.85 3.91
CA GLY A 71 11.13 17.84 2.83
C GLY A 71 9.81 17.09 2.66
N VAL A 72 9.02 16.91 3.72
CA VAL A 72 7.69 16.26 3.63
C VAL A 72 6.72 17.16 2.89
N GLU A 73 6.70 18.47 3.22
CA GLU A 73 5.87 19.48 2.54
C GLU A 73 6.16 19.54 1.04
N GLY A 74 7.42 19.41 0.64
CA GLY A 74 7.85 19.46 -0.76
C GLY A 74 7.25 18.37 -1.66
N VAL A 75 6.80 17.24 -1.09
CA VAL A 75 6.14 16.17 -1.83
C VAL A 75 4.65 16.08 -1.47
N TRP A 76 4.33 16.03 -0.18
CA TRP A 76 2.99 15.69 0.29
C TRP A 76 1.95 16.75 -0.06
N SER A 77 2.34 18.03 -0.13
CA SER A 77 1.42 19.10 -0.54
C SER A 77 0.97 18.99 -2.00
N GLU A 78 1.79 18.41 -2.87
CA GLU A 78 1.49 18.25 -4.30
C GLU A 78 0.75 16.94 -4.59
N TYR A 79 1.11 15.85 -3.89
CA TYR A 79 0.64 14.49 -4.21
C TYR A 79 -0.31 13.88 -3.18
N GLY A 80 -0.40 14.43 -1.97
CA GLY A 80 -1.08 13.82 -0.82
C GLY A 80 -2.51 13.42 -1.12
N GLU A 81 -3.33 14.34 -1.64
CA GLU A 81 -4.73 14.07 -1.98
C GLU A 81 -4.94 12.90 -2.94
N ILE A 82 -4.02 12.72 -3.91
CA ILE A 82 -4.09 11.62 -4.88
C ILE A 82 -3.56 10.32 -4.27
N LEU A 83 -2.54 10.42 -3.41
CA LEU A 83 -1.83 9.27 -2.86
C LEU A 83 -2.54 8.62 -1.69
N ARG A 84 -3.31 9.34 -0.86
CA ARG A 84 -3.99 8.79 0.32
C ARG A 84 -4.73 7.48 0.02
N ARG A 85 -4.50 6.47 0.85
CA ARG A 85 -5.12 5.14 0.76
C ARG A 85 -6.16 4.92 1.86
N GLU A 86 -6.05 5.60 3.00
CA GLU A 86 -6.92 5.39 4.16
C GLU A 86 -8.41 5.31 3.78
N PRO A 87 -8.98 6.23 2.96
CA PRO A 87 -10.41 6.20 2.65
C PRO A 87 -10.80 4.98 1.80
N GLY A 88 -9.88 4.50 0.96
CA GLY A 88 -10.05 3.27 0.19
C GLY A 88 -9.98 2.04 1.08
N ILE A 89 -8.99 1.98 1.98
CA ILE A 89 -8.81 0.89 2.93
C ILE A 89 -10.04 0.72 3.83
N ARG A 90 -10.66 1.82 4.31
CA ARG A 90 -11.90 1.74 5.09
C ARG A 90 -13.06 1.08 4.33
N LYS A 91 -13.17 1.33 3.02
CA LYS A 91 -14.17 0.67 2.17
C LYS A 91 -13.86 -0.81 2.01
N ASP A 92 -12.59 -1.15 1.81
CA ASP A 92 -12.16 -2.55 1.70
C ASP A 92 -12.48 -3.36 2.96
N LEU A 93 -12.28 -2.78 4.16
CA LEU A 93 -12.67 -3.40 5.43
C LEU A 93 -14.18 -3.64 5.51
N ALA A 94 -14.99 -2.65 5.11
CA ALA A 94 -16.44 -2.77 5.09
C ALA A 94 -16.91 -3.88 4.13
N ASP A 95 -16.29 -3.99 2.95
CA ASP A 95 -16.62 -5.00 1.92
C ASP A 95 -16.37 -6.44 2.40
N VAL A 96 -15.47 -6.64 3.38
CA VAL A 96 -15.22 -7.94 4.01
C VAL A 96 -15.82 -8.09 5.40
N GLY A 97 -16.69 -7.16 5.81
CA GLY A 97 -17.43 -7.24 7.06
C GLY A 97 -16.59 -6.96 8.32
N VAL A 98 -15.43 -6.32 8.17
CA VAL A 98 -14.57 -5.93 9.28
C VAL A 98 -14.90 -4.50 9.70
N ALA A 99 -15.26 -4.31 10.97
CA ALA A 99 -15.48 -2.99 11.52
C ALA A 99 -14.15 -2.24 11.62
N VAL A 100 -14.12 -1.00 11.12
CA VAL A 100 -12.99 -0.10 11.34
C VAL A 100 -12.91 0.20 12.85
N PRO A 101 -11.78 -0.06 13.52
CA PRO A 101 -11.61 0.26 14.93
C PRO A 101 -11.97 1.73 15.19
N LYS A 102 -12.78 1.97 16.23
CA LYS A 102 -13.47 3.26 16.42
C LYS A 102 -12.58 4.38 16.96
N THR A 103 -11.33 4.10 17.33
CA THR A 103 -10.47 5.08 17.99
C THR A 103 -9.02 4.93 17.57
N TRP A 104 -8.60 5.83 16.68
CA TRP A 104 -7.26 6.43 16.71
C TRP A 104 -7.28 7.78 17.44
N GLU A 105 -8.48 8.35 17.63
CA GLU A 105 -8.66 9.74 18.06
C GLU A 105 -8.72 9.92 19.59
N ASP A 106 -9.11 8.91 20.37
CA ASP A 106 -9.50 9.14 21.77
C ASP A 106 -8.68 8.44 22.88
N ASP A 107 -7.85 7.42 22.63
CA ASP A 107 -7.29 6.65 23.77
C ASP A 107 -5.91 5.94 23.60
N ASP A 108 -5.16 6.13 22.50
CA ASP A 108 -3.87 5.43 22.29
C ASP A 108 -3.93 3.89 22.51
N ASP A 109 -5.12 3.28 22.45
CA ASP A 109 -5.31 1.85 22.68
C ASP A 109 -5.01 1.06 21.40
N PHE A 110 -3.75 0.62 21.29
CA PHE A 110 -3.27 -0.25 20.21
C PHE A 110 -3.26 -1.73 20.59
N SER A 111 -3.96 -2.13 21.65
CA SER A 111 -4.01 -3.53 22.09
C SER A 111 -4.58 -4.49 21.04
N PHE A 112 -5.34 -3.96 20.06
CA PHE A 112 -5.87 -4.70 18.93
C PHE A 112 -4.86 -4.89 17.78
N LEU A 113 -3.75 -4.14 17.78
CA LEU A 113 -2.72 -4.26 16.75
C LEU A 113 -1.89 -5.52 16.97
N THR A 114 -1.51 -6.14 15.87
CA THR A 114 -0.50 -7.19 15.91
C THR A 114 0.87 -6.59 16.23
N PRO A 115 1.82 -7.36 16.82
CA PRO A 115 3.15 -6.84 17.15
C PRO A 115 3.86 -6.17 15.96
N ALA A 116 3.83 -6.76 14.76
CA ALA A 116 4.46 -6.15 13.60
C ALA A 116 3.78 -4.84 13.16
N THR A 117 2.46 -4.73 13.33
CA THR A 117 1.72 -3.50 13.02
C THR A 117 2.06 -2.41 14.04
N ALA A 118 2.10 -2.76 15.34
CA ALA A 118 2.46 -1.83 16.40
C ALA A 118 3.89 -1.29 16.23
N ASP A 119 4.87 -2.16 15.92
CA ASP A 119 6.24 -1.75 15.62
C ASP A 119 6.29 -0.73 14.47
N TYR A 120 5.49 -0.96 13.42
CA TYR A 120 5.46 -0.08 12.26
C TYR A 120 4.82 1.27 12.59
N VAL A 121 3.64 1.28 13.23
CA VAL A 121 2.97 2.51 13.68
C VAL A 121 3.90 3.33 14.60
N ASN A 122 4.57 2.68 15.55
CA ASN A 122 5.53 3.35 16.43
C ASN A 122 6.68 3.96 15.66
N ARG A 123 7.21 3.28 14.64
CA ARG A 123 8.28 3.85 13.81
C ARG A 123 7.82 5.08 13.02
N ILE A 124 6.59 5.07 12.50
CA ILE A 124 6.01 6.22 11.81
C ILE A 124 5.88 7.42 12.77
N ARG A 125 5.39 7.18 13.99
CA ARG A 125 5.32 8.20 15.05
C ARG A 125 6.69 8.79 15.36
N GLU A 126 7.70 7.94 15.55
CA GLU A 126 9.07 8.39 15.75
C GLU A 126 9.60 9.22 14.58
N ALA A 127 9.33 8.80 13.34
CA ALA A 127 9.75 9.52 12.14
C ALA A 127 9.09 10.90 12.06
N ARG A 128 7.77 10.96 12.30
CA ARG A 128 6.99 12.20 12.40
C ARG A 128 7.56 13.13 13.47
N ASP A 129 7.75 12.65 14.69
CA ASP A 129 8.22 13.48 15.81
C ASP A 129 9.62 14.04 15.55
N LYS A 130 10.48 13.27 14.89
CA LYS A 130 11.81 13.74 14.46
C LYS A 130 11.69 14.76 13.34
N ASP A 131 10.81 14.55 12.36
CA ASP A 131 10.57 15.49 11.25
C ASP A 131 9.95 16.82 11.74
N LEU A 132 9.03 16.78 12.69
CA LEU A 132 8.49 17.99 13.35
C LEU A 132 9.57 18.79 14.07
N ARG A 133 10.59 18.10 14.62
CA ARG A 133 11.67 18.73 15.36
C ARG A 133 12.76 19.31 14.46
N ASP A 134 13.15 18.59 13.41
CA ASP A 134 14.36 18.91 12.63
C ASP A 134 14.14 19.04 11.10
N GLY A 135 12.93 18.80 10.59
CA GLY A 135 12.61 18.91 9.16
C GLY A 135 13.31 17.85 8.29
N GLY A 136 13.80 16.75 8.87
CA GLY A 136 14.67 15.76 8.23
C GLY A 136 14.06 14.93 7.09
N GLY A 137 12.74 15.00 6.87
CA GLY A 137 12.08 14.36 5.73
C GLY A 137 11.96 12.84 5.80
N ARG A 138 12.05 12.23 6.98
CA ARG A 138 11.93 10.77 7.20
C ARG A 138 10.63 10.19 6.65
N LEU A 139 9.50 10.90 6.79
CA LEU A 139 8.23 10.44 6.22
C LEU A 139 8.24 10.37 4.68
N VAL A 140 9.15 11.07 3.99
CA VAL A 140 9.38 10.87 2.54
C VAL A 140 9.90 9.45 2.26
N GLY A 141 10.69 8.87 3.17
CA GLY A 141 11.16 7.49 3.09
C GLY A 141 10.01 6.47 3.20
N HIS A 142 9.09 6.69 4.13
CA HIS A 142 7.85 5.88 4.26
C HIS A 142 6.94 6.04 3.03
N LEU A 143 6.77 7.29 2.55
CA LEU A 143 6.01 7.59 1.35
C LEU A 143 6.58 6.82 0.15
N TYR A 144 7.89 6.93 -0.06
CA TYR A 144 8.59 6.23 -1.13
C TYR A 144 8.35 4.71 -1.04
N CYS A 145 8.59 4.13 0.14
CA CYS A 145 8.47 2.70 0.38
C CYS A 145 7.05 2.15 0.11
N ARG A 146 5.99 2.86 0.54
CA ARG A 146 4.60 2.39 0.41
C ARG A 146 3.93 2.79 -0.89
N TYR A 147 3.88 4.08 -1.22
CA TYR A 147 3.07 4.55 -2.34
C TYR A 147 3.68 4.16 -3.69
N LEU A 148 5.01 4.08 -3.83
CA LEU A 148 5.60 3.58 -5.09
C LEU A 148 5.29 2.09 -5.25
N ALA A 149 5.30 1.30 -4.17
CA ALA A 149 4.90 -0.10 -4.23
C ALA A 149 3.43 -0.26 -4.67
N ASP A 150 2.53 0.59 -4.17
CA ASP A 150 1.13 0.59 -4.58
C ASP A 150 0.95 1.00 -6.05
N LEU A 151 1.71 2.00 -6.51
CA LEU A 151 1.70 2.48 -7.89
C LEU A 151 2.31 1.46 -8.87
N PHE A 152 3.35 0.72 -8.47
CA PHE A 152 3.96 -0.31 -9.32
C PHE A 152 3.17 -1.62 -9.34
N GLY A 153 2.78 -2.11 -8.15
CA GLY A 153 2.26 -3.45 -7.92
C GLY A 153 0.78 -3.51 -7.58
N GLY A 154 0.22 -2.50 -6.91
CA GLY A 154 -1.16 -2.51 -6.41
C GLY A 154 -2.21 -2.72 -7.51
N GLN A 155 -2.05 -2.06 -8.66
CA GLN A 155 -2.94 -2.27 -9.81
C GLN A 155 -2.86 -3.69 -10.38
N GLN A 156 -1.72 -4.36 -10.26
CA GLN A 156 -1.56 -5.75 -10.69
C GLN A 156 -2.18 -6.73 -9.69
N LEU A 157 -2.29 -6.35 -8.42
CA LEU A 157 -2.87 -7.17 -7.35
C LEU A 157 -4.40 -7.03 -7.24
N SER A 158 -4.96 -5.89 -7.63
CA SER A 158 -6.39 -5.60 -7.48
C SER A 158 -7.31 -6.68 -8.07
N THR A 159 -7.15 -7.02 -9.36
CA THR A 159 -7.98 -8.03 -10.02
C THR A 159 -7.74 -9.45 -9.46
N PRO A 160 -6.48 -9.91 -9.28
CA PRO A 160 -6.20 -11.17 -8.60
C PRO A 160 -6.83 -11.28 -7.21
N THR A 161 -6.73 -10.25 -6.37
CA THR A 161 -7.33 -10.24 -5.03
C THR A 161 -8.85 -10.37 -5.10
N ARG A 162 -9.53 -9.58 -5.94
CA ARG A 162 -10.98 -9.70 -6.16
C ARG A 162 -11.38 -11.13 -6.54
N LEU A 163 -10.66 -11.71 -7.52
CA LEU A 163 -10.97 -13.04 -8.04
C LEU A 163 -10.71 -14.14 -7.01
N ALA A 164 -9.59 -14.08 -6.30
CA ALA A 164 -9.22 -15.07 -5.30
C ALA A 164 -10.21 -15.10 -4.13
N LEU A 165 -10.63 -13.93 -3.65
CA LEU A 165 -11.51 -13.81 -2.49
C LEU A 165 -13.00 -13.80 -2.85
N GLY A 166 -13.34 -13.69 -4.14
CA GLY A 166 -14.72 -13.52 -4.59
C GLY A 166 -15.36 -12.26 -3.98
N LEU A 167 -14.66 -11.13 -4.12
CA LEU A 167 -15.18 -9.82 -3.73
C LEU A 167 -16.12 -9.29 -4.82
N ASP A 168 -17.10 -8.48 -4.41
CA ASP A 168 -18.07 -7.87 -5.33
C ASP A 168 -17.42 -6.77 -6.19
N GLY A 169 -16.38 -6.12 -5.67
CA GLY A 169 -15.59 -5.10 -6.33
C GLY A 169 -14.09 -5.34 -6.26
N ASN A 170 -13.33 -4.54 -7.01
CA ASN A 170 -11.89 -4.45 -6.83
C ASN A 170 -11.58 -3.77 -5.49
N PRO A 171 -10.50 -4.19 -4.79
CA PRO A 171 -10.03 -3.47 -3.61
C PRO A 171 -9.71 -2.01 -3.94
N LYS A 172 -10.30 -1.10 -3.16
CA LYS A 172 -10.27 0.35 -3.27
C LYS A 172 -8.93 0.95 -2.90
N MET A 173 -8.16 0.30 -2.04
CA MET A 173 -6.77 0.72 -1.76
C MET A 173 -5.90 0.78 -3.03
N TYR A 174 -6.21 -0.01 -4.06
CA TYR A 174 -5.46 -0.04 -5.32
C TYR A 174 -6.02 0.89 -6.40
N GLU A 175 -7.13 1.60 -6.13
CA GLU A 175 -7.73 2.55 -7.06
C GLU A 175 -7.06 3.93 -6.86
N PHE A 176 -6.58 4.52 -7.95
CA PHE A 176 -5.96 5.85 -7.95
C PHE A 176 -6.62 6.71 -9.04
N ASP A 177 -7.03 7.92 -8.69
CA ASP A 177 -7.38 8.95 -9.67
C ASP A 177 -6.16 9.84 -9.94
N LEU A 178 -5.29 9.37 -10.82
CA LEU A 178 -3.98 10.00 -11.04
C LEU A 178 -4.06 11.30 -11.86
N GLY A 179 -5.18 11.56 -12.54
CA GLY A 179 -5.30 12.65 -13.54
C GLY A 179 -4.35 12.54 -14.76
N LEU A 180 -3.41 11.58 -14.75
CA LEU A 180 -2.34 11.39 -15.71
C LEU A 180 -2.10 9.89 -15.97
N GLY A 181 -1.31 9.60 -17.01
CA GLY A 181 -0.77 8.26 -17.19
C GLY A 181 0.10 7.85 -16.01
N ARG A 182 -0.07 6.62 -15.50
CA ARG A 182 0.65 6.10 -14.33
C ARG A 182 2.16 6.29 -14.39
N LYS A 183 2.76 6.09 -15.57
CA LYS A 183 4.21 6.27 -15.77
C LYS A 183 4.62 7.73 -15.57
N ASP A 184 3.84 8.66 -16.09
CA ASP A 184 4.11 10.09 -16.02
C ASP A 184 3.89 10.60 -14.59
N PHE A 185 2.88 10.08 -13.88
CA PHE A 185 2.67 10.36 -12.46
C PHE A 185 3.85 9.90 -11.60
N ILE A 186 4.32 8.66 -11.79
CA ILE A 186 5.50 8.13 -11.07
C ILE A 186 6.75 8.96 -11.38
N GLU A 187 6.96 9.36 -12.64
CA GLU A 187 8.08 10.21 -13.02
C GLU A 187 8.00 11.58 -12.31
N GLY A 188 6.82 12.21 -12.26
CA GLY A 188 6.60 13.46 -11.53
C GLY A 188 6.88 13.34 -10.04
N LEU A 189 6.43 12.25 -9.41
CA LEU A 189 6.70 11.95 -8.01
C LEU A 189 8.20 11.83 -7.73
N TYR A 190 8.96 11.13 -8.59
CA TYR A 190 10.41 11.06 -8.47
C TYR A 190 11.09 12.43 -8.67
N VAL A 191 10.59 13.27 -9.58
CA VAL A 191 11.09 14.65 -9.75
C VAL A 191 10.89 15.45 -8.45
N SER A 192 9.73 15.32 -7.81
CA SER A 192 9.45 16.01 -6.53
C SER A 192 10.36 15.51 -5.40
N ILE A 193 10.56 14.19 -5.28
CA ILE A 193 11.50 13.60 -4.32
C ILE A 193 12.94 14.11 -4.55
N ASN A 194 13.37 14.23 -5.81
CA ASN A 194 14.69 14.78 -6.13
C ASN A 194 14.81 16.25 -5.74
N ARG A 195 13.77 17.05 -6.00
CA ARG A 195 13.74 18.48 -5.60
C ARG A 195 13.92 18.65 -4.09
N VAL A 196 13.31 17.77 -3.29
CA VAL A 196 13.53 17.73 -1.84
C VAL A 196 14.99 17.42 -1.53
N GLY A 197 15.57 16.42 -2.19
CA GLY A 197 16.97 16.02 -2.00
C GLY A 197 18.00 17.08 -2.43
N ASP A 198 17.72 17.90 -3.44
CA ASP A 198 18.63 18.93 -3.95
C ASP A 198 18.93 20.03 -2.93
N GLY A 199 17.98 20.30 -2.02
CA GLY A 199 18.13 21.28 -0.94
C GLY A 199 18.82 20.75 0.32
N MET A 200 19.22 19.47 0.35
CA MET A 200 19.71 18.79 1.54
C MET A 200 21.22 18.55 1.51
N LEU A 201 21.83 18.40 2.68
CA LEU A 201 23.17 17.84 2.84
C LEU A 201 23.14 16.31 2.65
N ASP A 202 24.30 15.70 2.41
CA ASP A 202 24.41 14.25 2.23
C ASP A 202 23.91 13.47 3.46
N GLU A 203 24.21 13.96 4.66
CA GLU A 203 23.78 13.37 5.92
C GLU A 203 22.25 13.40 6.09
N GLN A 204 21.61 14.48 5.63
CA GLN A 204 20.15 14.61 5.66
C GLN A 204 19.49 13.65 4.66
N ARG A 205 20.03 13.57 3.43
CA ARG A 205 19.57 12.57 2.45
C ARG A 205 19.71 11.15 2.99
N LYS A 206 20.82 10.85 3.66
CA LYS A 206 21.08 9.53 4.25
C LYS A 206 20.02 9.15 5.29
N VAL A 207 19.56 10.08 6.12
CA VAL A 207 18.48 9.84 7.09
C VAL A 207 17.19 9.37 6.41
N ILE A 208 16.82 9.96 5.27
CA ILE A 208 15.62 9.56 4.50
C ILE A 208 15.80 8.16 3.91
N VAL A 209 17.00 7.87 3.39
CA VAL A 209 17.35 6.58 2.79
C VAL A 209 17.35 5.46 3.85
N GLU A 210 17.90 5.71 5.04
CA GLU A 210 17.85 4.79 6.18
C GLU A 210 16.42 4.55 6.66
N GLU A 211 15.58 5.59 6.68
CA GLU A 211 14.17 5.45 7.04
C GLU A 211 13.41 4.57 6.02
N ALA A 212 13.67 4.74 4.73
CA ALA A 212 13.09 3.90 3.69
C ALA A 212 13.52 2.42 3.84
N ALA A 213 14.79 2.18 4.20
CA ALA A 213 15.28 0.83 4.48
C ALA A 213 14.55 0.20 5.68
N GLU A 214 14.38 0.94 6.77
CA GLU A 214 13.61 0.49 7.93
C GLU A 214 12.15 0.18 7.56
N CYS A 215 11.53 1.03 6.74
CA CYS A 215 10.19 0.76 6.21
C CYS A 215 10.12 -0.57 5.45
N PHE A 216 11.11 -0.91 4.62
CA PHE A 216 11.14 -2.21 3.94
C PHE A 216 11.26 -3.38 4.93
N GLU A 217 12.05 -3.25 5.99
CA GLU A 217 12.15 -4.27 7.05
C GLU A 217 10.82 -4.47 7.79
N LEU A 218 10.14 -3.37 8.15
CA LEU A 218 8.83 -3.40 8.81
C LEU A 218 7.77 -4.05 7.93
N ASN A 219 7.76 -3.74 6.63
CA ASN A 219 6.88 -4.41 5.67
C ASN A 219 7.15 -5.92 5.61
N LYS A 220 8.43 -6.34 5.60
CA LYS A 220 8.78 -7.77 5.62
C LYS A 220 8.25 -8.48 6.86
N ARG A 221 8.38 -7.86 8.04
CA ARG A 221 7.83 -8.41 9.30
C ARG A 221 6.31 -8.55 9.21
N LEU A 222 5.61 -7.53 8.70
CA LEU A 222 4.16 -7.55 8.52
C LEU A 222 3.71 -8.70 7.59
N TYR A 223 4.39 -8.88 6.44
CA TYR A 223 4.07 -9.97 5.51
C TYR A 223 4.39 -11.36 6.08
N ALA A 224 5.37 -11.48 6.98
CA ALA A 224 5.78 -12.74 7.59
C ALA A 224 4.99 -13.11 8.87
N GLU A 225 4.28 -12.15 9.45
CA GLU A 225 3.58 -12.32 10.73
C GLU A 225 2.51 -13.42 10.69
N GLY A 226 2.33 -14.15 11.79
CA GLY A 226 1.36 -15.25 11.89
C GLY A 226 1.79 -16.56 11.21
N GLY A 227 2.95 -16.58 10.54
CA GLY A 227 3.50 -17.78 9.91
C GLY A 227 2.71 -18.27 8.69
N GLY A 228 3.03 -19.48 8.20
CA GLY A 228 2.22 -20.14 7.17
C GLY A 228 2.30 -19.54 5.76
N ILE A 229 3.29 -18.69 5.46
CA ILE A 229 3.48 -18.03 4.14
C ILE A 229 3.31 -19.02 2.98
N TYR A 230 3.94 -20.20 3.07
CA TYR A 230 3.85 -21.22 2.02
C TYR A 230 2.46 -21.85 1.89
N GLY A 231 1.82 -22.18 3.03
CA GLY A 231 0.47 -22.77 3.04
C GLY A 231 -0.59 -21.77 2.55
N GLY A 232 -0.52 -20.52 3.00
CA GLY A 232 -1.37 -19.43 2.53
C GLY A 232 -1.19 -19.16 1.03
N SER A 233 0.05 -19.18 0.54
CA SER A 233 0.34 -19.00 -0.89
C SER A 233 -0.23 -20.12 -1.77
N LEU A 234 -0.18 -21.38 -1.32
CA LEU A 234 -0.80 -22.51 -2.03
C LEU A 234 -2.32 -22.35 -2.11
N ARG A 235 -2.94 -21.95 -1.00
CA ARG A 235 -4.38 -21.66 -0.93
C ARG A 235 -4.75 -20.50 -1.86
N ALA A 236 -3.95 -19.44 -1.90
CA ALA A 236 -4.12 -18.32 -2.81
C ALA A 236 -4.08 -18.75 -4.28
N GLY A 237 -3.10 -19.56 -4.68
CA GLY A 237 -3.01 -20.10 -6.04
C GLY A 237 -4.24 -20.91 -6.45
N TRP A 238 -4.75 -21.75 -5.54
CA TRP A 238 -5.98 -22.51 -5.75
C TRP A 238 -7.22 -21.62 -5.89
N ASN A 239 -7.34 -20.59 -5.05
CA ASN A 239 -8.42 -19.62 -5.12
C ASN A 239 -8.43 -18.83 -6.42
N LEU A 240 -7.26 -18.38 -6.90
CA LEU A 240 -7.12 -17.71 -8.19
C LEU A 240 -7.64 -18.58 -9.33
N MET A 241 -7.19 -19.84 -9.41
CA MET A 241 -7.65 -20.78 -10.44
C MET A 241 -9.18 -20.95 -10.42
N LYS A 242 -9.77 -21.08 -9.23
CA LYS A 242 -11.23 -21.16 -9.07
C LYS A 242 -11.94 -19.86 -9.49
N GLY A 243 -11.40 -18.71 -9.12
CA GLY A 243 -11.93 -17.39 -9.47
C GLY A 243 -12.00 -17.20 -10.98
N PHE A 244 -10.90 -17.47 -11.68
CA PHE A 244 -10.84 -17.46 -13.14
C PHE A 244 -11.83 -18.47 -13.76
N GLY A 245 -11.89 -19.71 -13.24
CA GLY A 245 -12.84 -20.72 -13.72
C GLY A 245 -14.31 -20.29 -13.60
N LYS A 246 -14.68 -19.52 -12.57
CA LYS A 246 -16.03 -18.96 -12.43
C LYS A 246 -16.30 -17.82 -13.43
N GLN A 247 -15.31 -16.97 -13.69
CA GLN A 247 -15.42 -15.86 -14.64
C GLN A 247 -15.62 -16.34 -16.10
N PHE A 248 -15.05 -17.50 -16.45
CA PHE A 248 -15.14 -18.08 -17.78
C PHE A 248 -16.20 -19.19 -17.92
N LYS A 249 -17.05 -19.44 -16.91
CA LYS A 249 -18.18 -20.36 -17.10
C LYS A 249 -19.10 -19.79 -18.19
N PRO A 250 -19.28 -20.50 -19.32
CA PRO A 250 -20.27 -20.08 -20.29
C PRO A 250 -21.64 -20.11 -19.62
N SER A 251 -22.40 -19.03 -19.75
CA SER A 251 -23.84 -19.09 -19.53
C SER A 251 -24.43 -20.00 -20.60
N PHE A 252 -24.44 -21.32 -20.35
CA PHE A 252 -25.33 -22.20 -21.05
C PHE A 252 -26.73 -21.92 -20.50
N GLY A 253 -27.34 -20.84 -21.00
CA GLY A 253 -28.77 -20.64 -20.87
C GLY A 253 -29.44 -21.88 -21.45
N ASN A 254 -30.26 -22.55 -20.64
CA ASN A 254 -30.97 -23.75 -21.04
C ASN A 254 -31.82 -23.45 -22.29
N PRO A 255 -31.50 -23.98 -23.48
CA PRO A 255 -32.26 -23.68 -24.70
C PRO A 255 -33.68 -24.30 -24.69
N TYR A 256 -34.01 -25.08 -23.67
CA TYR A 256 -35.32 -25.73 -23.51
C TYR A 256 -36.27 -25.02 -22.53
N ALA A 257 -35.93 -23.85 -22.00
CA ALA A 257 -36.85 -23.03 -21.22
C ALA A 257 -37.86 -22.27 -22.12
N ARG A 258 -38.59 -22.97 -23.00
CA ARG A 258 -39.87 -22.48 -23.52
C ARG A 258 -40.98 -23.16 -22.74
N GLY A 259 -41.57 -22.42 -21.79
CA GLY A 259 -42.86 -22.79 -21.23
C GLY A 259 -43.92 -22.84 -22.35
N PRO A 260 -44.93 -23.73 -22.25
CA PRO A 260 -45.96 -23.79 -23.27
C PRO A 260 -46.82 -22.52 -23.22
N GLU A 261 -46.74 -21.70 -24.28
CA GLU A 261 -47.82 -20.78 -24.63
C GLU A 261 -49.07 -21.61 -24.90
N LYS A 262 -50.02 -21.61 -23.96
CA LYS A 262 -51.40 -21.97 -24.26
C LYS A 262 -52.17 -20.69 -24.53
N GLY A 263 -52.25 -20.36 -25.82
CA GLY A 263 -53.33 -19.53 -26.34
C GLY A 263 -54.62 -20.35 -26.42
N ARG A 264 -55.65 -19.88 -25.72
CA ARG A 264 -57.05 -19.85 -26.16
C ARG A 264 -57.84 -18.95 -25.22
#